data_AF-A0A922Z8K3-F1
#
_entry.id   AF-A0A922Z8K3-F1
#
_cell.length_a   1.000
_cell.length_b   1.000
_cell.length_c   1.000
_cell.angle_alpha   90.00
_cell.angle_beta   90.00
_cell.angle_gamma   90.00
#
_symmetry.space_group_name_H-M   'P 1'
#
loop_
_entity.id
_entity.type
_entity.pdbx_description
1 polymer ?
#
loop_
_entity_poly.entity_id
_entity_poly.type
_entity_poly.pdbx_seq_one_letter_code
_entity_poly.pdbx_strand_id
1 'polypeptide(L)'
;MESSVKGRYDLGLELFREGKFGEAREIFESLVEEDCHPNNGLWATRCAFAMGDFDAVVVPDWIVEDGRLADGWLQIGIFSAALRKDEMEVNRLLGLSEKVSGSKRVAVFLESTEFASETRENAQAVKVVRRYMRKGEYVRLLRL
;
A
#
# COMPACT_ATOMS: atom_id res chain seq x y z
N MET A 1 6.99 -4.52 31.62
CA MET A 1 6.37 -5.60 30.82
C MET A 1 6.87 -5.40 29.40
N GLU A 2 7.80 -6.22 28.94
CA GLU A 2 8.13 -6.26 27.51
C GLU A 2 6.90 -6.79 26.79
N SER A 3 6.27 -5.94 25.96
CA SER A 3 5.23 -6.42 25.07
C SER A 3 5.89 -7.30 24.02
N SER A 4 5.51 -8.58 23.97
CA SER A 4 6.00 -9.51 22.95
C SER A 4 5.81 -8.93 21.54
N VAL A 5 6.67 -9.33 20.60
CA VAL A 5 6.56 -8.99 19.15
C VAL A 5 5.11 -9.16 18.66
N LYS A 6 4.47 -10.27 19.04
CA LYS A 6 3.06 -10.54 18.73
C LYS A 6 2.10 -9.48 19.29
N GLY A 7 2.25 -9.08 20.55
CA GLY A 7 1.38 -8.07 21.17
C GLY A 7 1.48 -6.71 20.49
N ARG A 8 2.68 -6.30 20.08
CA ARG A 8 2.88 -5.07 19.28
C ARG A 8 2.30 -5.21 17.88
N TYR A 9 2.47 -6.35 17.23
CA TYR A 9 1.89 -6.60 15.92
C TYR A 9 0.36 -6.48 15.95
N ASP A 10 -0.28 -7.11 16.94
CA ASP A 10 -1.73 -7.04 17.14
C ASP A 10 -2.20 -5.60 17.41
N LEU A 11 -1.47 -4.84 18.23
CA LEU A 11 -1.73 -3.42 18.49
C LEU A 11 -1.60 -2.57 17.22
N GLY A 12 -0.55 -2.77 16.42
CA GLY A 12 -0.37 -2.08 15.14
C GLY A 12 -1.55 -2.32 14.18
N LEU A 13 -2.06 -3.55 14.13
CA LEU A 13 -3.25 -3.87 13.35
C LEU A 13 -4.52 -3.20 13.87
N GLU A 14 -4.69 -3.09 15.19
CA GLU A 14 -5.82 -2.40 15.82
C GLU A 14 -5.80 -0.91 15.47
N LEU A 15 -4.67 -0.24 15.70
CA LEU A 15 -4.48 1.17 15.36
C LEU A 15 -4.71 1.44 13.86
N PHE A 16 -4.23 0.54 13.00
CA PHE A 16 -4.49 0.62 11.57
C PHE A 16 -6.00 0.58 11.24
N ARG A 17 -6.76 -0.32 11.89
CA ARG A 17 -8.21 -0.44 11.70
C ARG A 17 -8.97 0.77 12.23
N GLU A 18 -8.46 1.41 13.28
CA GLU A 18 -8.99 2.68 13.82
C GLU A 18 -8.66 3.90 12.95
N GLY A 19 -7.81 3.73 11.93
CA GLY A 19 -7.36 4.84 11.07
C GLY A 19 -6.23 5.68 11.67
N LYS A 20 -5.62 5.23 12.77
CA LYS A 20 -4.46 5.86 13.42
C LYS A 20 -3.18 5.41 12.72
N PHE A 21 -3.04 5.78 11.44
CA PHE A 21 -1.98 5.27 10.57
C PHE A 21 -0.57 5.71 11.00
N GLY A 22 -0.42 6.88 11.61
CA GLY A 22 0.87 7.33 12.15
C GLY A 22 1.36 6.43 13.28
N GLU A 23 0.53 6.26 14.31
CA GLU A 23 0.84 5.37 15.46
C GLU A 23 1.04 3.92 15.01
N ALA A 24 0.23 3.42 14.07
CA ALA A 24 0.40 2.09 13.52
C ALA A 24 1.75 1.94 12.77
N ARG A 25 2.14 2.95 11.98
CA ARG A 25 3.41 2.96 11.24
C ARG A 25 4.60 2.84 12.19
N GLU A 26 4.65 3.65 13.25
CA GLU A 26 5.73 3.65 14.23
C GLU A 26 5.91 2.25 14.85
N ILE A 27 4.80 1.57 15.18
CA ILE A 27 4.85 0.20 15.69
C ILE A 27 5.44 -0.75 14.65
N PHE A 28 4.95 -0.73 13.42
CA PHE A 28 5.43 -1.65 12.39
C PHE A 28 6.89 -1.40 12.00
N GLU A 29 7.33 -0.14 11.95
CA GLU A 29 8.73 0.21 11.72
C GLU A 29 9.62 -0.31 12.86
N SER A 30 9.21 -0.17 14.13
CA SER A 30 9.94 -0.76 15.26
C SER A 30 10.03 -2.30 15.18
N LEU A 31 9.00 -2.95 14.63
CA LEU A 31 8.98 -4.41 14.45
C LEU A 31 9.82 -4.87 13.26
N VAL A 32 10.05 -4.02 12.26
CA VAL A 32 11.00 -4.30 11.18
C VAL A 32 12.43 -4.36 11.74
N GLU A 33 12.79 -3.44 12.63
CA GLU A 33 14.13 -3.40 13.24
C GLU A 33 14.41 -4.62 14.14
N GLU A 34 13.37 -5.22 14.74
CA GLU A 34 13.53 -6.29 15.72
C GLU A 34 13.36 -7.71 15.17
N ASP A 35 12.36 -7.94 14.30
CA ASP A 35 11.97 -9.27 13.82
C ASP A 35 12.24 -9.44 12.31
N CYS A 36 12.56 -8.34 11.59
CA CYS A 36 12.82 -8.30 10.15
C CYS A 36 11.77 -9.00 9.25
N HIS A 37 10.59 -9.35 9.79
CA HIS A 37 9.59 -10.09 9.05
C HIS A 37 9.02 -9.20 7.92
N PRO A 38 9.02 -9.63 6.64
CA PRO A 38 8.62 -8.81 5.49
C PRO A 38 7.25 -8.15 5.62
N ASN A 39 6.32 -8.85 6.29
CA ASN A 39 4.97 -8.39 6.55
C ASN A 39 4.91 -7.12 7.43
N ASN A 40 5.87 -6.91 8.34
CA ASN A 40 5.93 -5.70 9.16
C ASN A 40 6.22 -4.48 8.26
N GLY A 41 7.18 -4.62 7.34
CA GLY A 41 7.47 -3.59 6.34
C GLY A 41 6.28 -3.32 5.43
N LEU A 42 5.53 -4.37 5.05
CA LEU A 42 4.34 -4.21 4.22
C LEU A 42 3.26 -3.40 4.94
N TRP A 43 3.07 -3.65 6.24
CA TRP A 43 2.13 -2.88 7.04
C TRP A 43 2.58 -1.43 7.27
N ALA A 44 3.86 -1.18 7.52
CA ALA A 44 4.40 0.18 7.57
C ALA A 44 4.15 0.94 6.26
N THR A 45 4.39 0.27 5.13
CA THR A 45 4.15 0.80 3.77
C THR A 45 2.68 1.09 3.51
N ARG A 46 1.78 0.21 3.98
CA ARG A 46 0.33 0.44 3.95
C ARG A 46 -0.09 1.66 4.77
N CYS A 47 0.55 1.90 5.90
CA CYS A 47 0.32 3.10 6.69
C CYS A 47 0.78 4.36 5.94
N ALA A 48 1.98 4.32 5.34
CA ALA A 48 2.51 5.44 4.56
C ALA A 48 1.57 5.82 3.41
N PHE A 49 1.13 4.82 2.64
CA PHE A 49 0.14 5.03 1.58
C PHE A 49 -1.17 5.62 2.10
N ALA A 50 -1.71 5.10 3.21
CA ALA A 50 -2.96 5.58 3.79
C ALA A 50 -2.88 7.05 4.25
N MET A 51 -1.69 7.50 4.67
CA MET A 51 -1.41 8.89 5.01
C MET A 51 -1.20 9.79 3.78
N GLY A 52 -1.11 9.21 2.57
CA GLY A 52 -0.80 9.93 1.35
C GLY A 52 0.70 10.18 1.15
N ASP A 53 1.55 9.55 1.97
CA ASP A 53 3.00 9.59 1.85
C ASP A 53 3.46 8.53 0.85
N PHE A 54 3.19 8.80 -0.44
CA PHE A 54 3.46 7.86 -1.53
C PHE A 54 4.96 7.71 -1.79
N ASP A 55 5.75 8.76 -1.55
CA ASP A 55 7.21 8.71 -1.72
C ASP A 55 7.89 7.76 -0.72
N ALA A 56 7.30 7.54 0.46
CA ALA A 56 7.78 6.56 1.42
C ALA A 56 7.42 5.10 1.08
N VAL A 57 6.59 4.86 0.05
CA VAL A 57 6.25 3.51 -0.40
C VAL A 57 7.38 2.97 -1.29
N VAL A 58 8.20 2.09 -0.74
CA VAL A 58 9.33 1.46 -1.44
C VAL A 58 9.12 -0.05 -1.53
N VAL A 59 9.12 -0.60 -2.73
CA VAL A 59 9.08 -2.06 -2.96
C VAL A 59 10.52 -2.60 -2.85
N PRO A 60 10.84 -3.47 -1.88
CA PRO A 60 12.19 -4.02 -1.78
C PRO A 60 12.49 -4.98 -2.93
N ASP A 61 13.67 -4.89 -3.55
CA ASP A 61 14.01 -5.73 -4.71
C ASP A 61 13.99 -7.24 -4.41
N TRP A 62 14.30 -7.63 -3.17
CA TRP A 62 14.30 -9.03 -2.73
C TRP A 62 12.89 -9.62 -2.56
N ILE A 63 11.84 -8.79 -2.52
CA ILE A 63 10.48 -9.28 -2.21
C ILE A 63 9.90 -10.15 -3.33
N VAL A 64 10.43 -10.02 -4.56
CA VAL A 64 9.92 -10.70 -5.76
C VAL A 64 10.01 -12.23 -5.64
N GLU A 65 10.90 -12.72 -4.77
CA GLU A 65 11.10 -14.16 -4.52
C GLU A 65 10.11 -14.76 -3.49
N ASP A 66 9.40 -13.91 -2.71
CA ASP A 66 8.58 -14.30 -1.56
C ASP A 66 7.09 -14.59 -1.91
N GLY A 67 6.81 -14.89 -3.18
CA GLY A 67 5.51 -15.35 -3.66
C GLY A 67 4.34 -14.42 -3.31
N ARG A 68 3.44 -14.83 -2.41
CA ARG A 68 2.21 -14.07 -2.10
C ARG A 68 2.48 -12.74 -1.40
N LEU A 69 3.56 -12.63 -0.63
CA LEU A 69 3.93 -11.36 -0.01
C LEU A 69 4.37 -10.37 -1.09
N ALA A 70 5.07 -10.84 -2.13
CA ALA A 70 5.44 -10.05 -3.30
C ALA A 70 4.24 -9.35 -3.93
N ASP A 71 3.12 -10.06 -4.13
CA ASP A 71 1.91 -9.48 -4.75
C ASP A 71 1.38 -8.28 -3.97
N GLY A 72 1.42 -8.33 -2.63
CA GLY A 72 0.95 -7.25 -1.77
C GLY A 72 1.82 -6.00 -1.88
N TRP A 73 3.14 -6.20 -1.91
CA TRP A 73 4.13 -5.14 -2.10
C TRP A 73 4.05 -4.53 -3.50
N LEU A 74 3.97 -5.36 -4.54
CA LEU A 74 3.86 -4.91 -5.93
C LEU A 74 2.58 -4.09 -6.14
N GLN A 75 1.44 -4.54 -5.62
CA GLN A 75 0.18 -3.78 -5.74
C GLN A 75 0.30 -2.38 -5.13
N ILE A 76 0.80 -2.27 -3.90
CA ILE A 76 0.89 -0.96 -3.24
C ILE A 76 1.96 -0.06 -3.87
N GLY A 77 3.06 -0.64 -4.34
CA GLY A 77 4.07 0.07 -5.12
C GLY A 77 3.52 0.64 -6.42
N ILE A 78 2.77 -0.15 -7.19
CA ILE A 78 2.12 0.30 -8.43
C ILE A 78 1.15 1.44 -8.13
N PHE A 79 0.33 1.31 -7.08
CA PHE A 79 -0.62 2.36 -6.72
C PHE A 79 0.09 3.65 -6.32
N SER A 80 1.15 3.53 -5.54
CA SER A 80 1.97 4.69 -5.16
C SER A 80 2.58 5.36 -6.39
N ALA A 81 3.27 4.60 -7.24
CA ALA A 81 3.89 5.10 -8.46
C ALA A 81 2.88 5.79 -9.38
N ALA A 82 1.69 5.21 -9.56
CA ALA A 82 0.62 5.82 -10.36
C ALA A 82 0.14 7.16 -9.78
N LEU A 83 0.00 7.27 -8.45
CA LEU A 83 -0.37 8.52 -7.80
C LEU A 83 0.75 9.58 -7.86
N ARG A 84 2.02 9.15 -7.91
CA ARG A 84 3.18 10.00 -8.15
C ARG A 84 3.39 10.38 -9.63
N LYS A 85 2.61 9.77 -10.55
CA LYS A 85 2.76 9.88 -12.01
C LYS A 85 4.12 9.38 -12.51
N ASP A 86 4.62 8.33 -11.88
CA ASP A 86 5.87 7.67 -12.22
C ASP A 86 5.61 6.46 -13.13
N GLU A 87 5.38 6.73 -14.42
CA GLU A 87 5.03 5.70 -15.41
C GLU A 87 6.14 4.65 -15.59
N MET A 88 7.40 5.06 -15.46
CA MET A 88 8.53 4.12 -15.55
C MET A 88 8.47 3.11 -14.41
N GLU A 89 8.21 3.55 -13.19
CA GLU A 89 8.11 2.67 -12.03
C GLU A 89 6.86 1.79 -12.09
N VAL A 90 5.72 2.31 -12.55
CA VAL A 90 4.51 1.50 -12.79
C VAL A 90 4.81 0.35 -13.75
N ASN A 91 5.44 0.65 -14.90
CA ASN A 91 5.77 -0.37 -15.90
C ASN A 91 6.80 -1.38 -15.39
N ARG A 92 7.82 -0.91 -14.63
CA ARG A 92 8.80 -1.78 -13.99
C ARG A 92 8.12 -2.79 -13.08
N LEU A 93 7.27 -2.32 -12.16
CA LEU A 93 6.61 -3.17 -11.16
C LEU A 93 5.58 -4.12 -11.77
N LEU A 94 4.84 -3.69 -12.80
CA LEU A 94 3.94 -4.57 -13.55
C LEU A 94 4.68 -5.72 -14.24
N GLY A 95 5.93 -5.49 -14.67
CA GLY A 95 6.77 -6.51 -15.27
C GLY A 95 7.27 -7.59 -14.30
N LEU A 96 7.13 -7.40 -12.98
CA LEU A 96 7.64 -8.33 -11.97
C LEU A 96 6.66 -9.46 -11.60
N SER A 97 5.38 -9.34 -11.96
CA SER A 97 4.38 -10.40 -11.68
C SER A 97 3.22 -10.35 -12.66
N GLU A 98 3.09 -11.40 -13.49
CA GLU A 98 1.95 -11.60 -14.40
C GLU A 98 0.60 -11.63 -13.66
N LYS A 99 0.60 -12.15 -12.43
CA LYS A 99 -0.58 -12.21 -11.60
C LYS A 99 -1.04 -10.82 -11.16
N VAL A 100 -0.10 -9.95 -10.78
CA VAL A 100 -0.41 -8.58 -10.38
C VAL A 100 -0.81 -7.76 -11.60
N SER A 101 -0.10 -7.90 -12.73
CA SER A 101 -0.43 -7.17 -13.96
C SER A 101 -1.78 -7.58 -14.54
N GLY A 102 -2.15 -8.86 -14.47
CA GLY A 102 -3.48 -9.37 -14.85
C GLY A 102 -4.59 -9.06 -13.85
N SER A 103 -4.30 -8.39 -12.73
CA SER A 103 -5.29 -8.10 -11.69
C SER A 103 -6.26 -7.01 -12.12
N LYS A 104 -7.56 -7.36 -12.15
CA LYS A 104 -8.64 -6.38 -12.39
C LYS A 104 -8.58 -5.18 -11.43
N ARG A 105 -8.12 -5.40 -10.19
CA ARG A 105 -7.97 -4.33 -9.20
C ARG A 105 -6.91 -3.32 -9.64
N VAL A 106 -5.79 -3.81 -10.16
CA VAL A 106 -4.69 -2.95 -10.62
C VAL A 106 -5.11 -2.18 -11.86
N ALA A 107 -5.72 -2.86 -12.84
CA ALA A 107 -6.24 -2.22 -14.04
C ALA A 107 -7.22 -1.08 -13.73
N VAL A 108 -8.24 -1.34 -12.90
CA VAL A 108 -9.24 -0.32 -12.50
C VAL A 108 -8.60 0.86 -11.77
N PHE A 109 -7.57 0.63 -10.95
CA PHE A 109 -6.88 1.70 -10.25
C PHE A 109 -6.11 2.60 -11.23
N LEU A 110 -5.35 2.01 -12.14
CA LEU A 110 -4.56 2.73 -13.14
C LEU A 110 -5.45 3.58 -14.07
N GLU A 111 -6.52 2.98 -14.61
CA GLU A 111 -7.52 3.70 -15.42
C GLU A 111 -8.12 4.88 -14.64
N SER A 112 -8.41 4.70 -13.35
CA SER A 112 -8.96 5.76 -12.51
C SER A 112 -7.97 6.91 -12.29
N THR A 113 -6.68 6.60 -12.14
CA THR A 113 -5.64 7.63 -11.97
C THR A 113 -5.36 8.41 -13.25
N GLU A 114 -5.35 7.73 -14.40
CA GLU A 114 -5.20 8.34 -15.71
C GLU A 114 -6.36 9.30 -16.00
N PHE A 115 -7.60 8.84 -15.86
CA PHE A 115 -8.81 9.66 -16.04
C PHE A 115 -8.83 10.89 -15.12
N ALA A 116 -8.38 10.75 -13.86
CA ALA A 116 -8.29 11.88 -12.93
C ALA A 116 -7.24 12.92 -13.37
N SER A 117 -6.17 12.47 -14.03
CA SER A 117 -5.08 13.33 -14.49
C SER A 117 -5.48 14.15 -15.72
N GLU A 118 -6.25 13.55 -16.63
CA GLU A 118 -6.73 14.19 -17.86
C GLU A 118 -7.79 15.26 -17.59
N THR A 119 -8.61 15.04 -16.55
CA THR A 119 -9.83 15.84 -16.43
C THR A 119 -9.71 17.12 -15.61
N ARG A 120 -8.62 17.37 -14.84
CA ARG A 120 -8.29 18.55 -13.97
C ARG A 120 -9.38 19.15 -13.04
N GLU A 121 -10.66 18.88 -13.30
CA GLU A 121 -11.87 19.49 -12.75
C GLU A 121 -12.89 18.44 -12.31
N ASN A 122 -12.67 17.16 -12.61
CA ASN A 122 -13.67 16.13 -12.32
C ASN A 122 -13.58 15.73 -10.84
N ALA A 123 -14.24 16.51 -9.99
CA ALA A 123 -14.44 16.25 -8.58
C ALA A 123 -14.94 14.80 -8.30
N GLN A 124 -15.53 14.14 -9.31
CA GLN A 124 -15.93 12.73 -9.29
C GLN A 124 -14.73 11.78 -9.25
N ALA A 125 -13.69 11.98 -10.07
CA ALA A 125 -12.51 11.11 -10.14
C ALA A 125 -11.65 11.25 -8.87
N VAL A 126 -11.45 12.49 -8.42
CA VAL A 126 -10.84 12.79 -7.11
C VAL A 126 -11.70 12.24 -5.98
N LYS A 127 -13.03 12.25 -6.09
CA LYS A 127 -13.93 11.57 -5.13
C LYS A 127 -13.84 10.06 -5.22
N VAL A 128 -13.58 9.44 -6.38
CA VAL A 128 -13.43 7.98 -6.51
C VAL A 128 -12.13 7.56 -5.84
N VAL A 129 -10.99 8.20 -6.17
CA VAL A 129 -9.71 7.98 -5.49
C VAL A 129 -9.84 8.27 -3.99
N ARG A 130 -10.46 9.39 -3.59
CA ARG A 130 -10.73 9.69 -2.18
C ARG A 130 -11.77 8.77 -1.54
N ARG A 131 -12.71 8.17 -2.27
CA ARG A 131 -13.71 7.22 -1.74
C ARG A 131 -13.07 5.87 -1.51
N TYR A 132 -12.19 5.45 -2.42
CA TYR A 132 -11.28 4.33 -2.22
C TYR A 132 -10.36 4.57 -1.01
N MET A 133 -9.97 5.82 -0.73
CA MET A 133 -9.09 6.16 0.40
C MET A 133 -9.80 6.49 1.73
N ARG A 134 -11.03 7.06 1.74
CA ARG A 134 -11.69 7.65 2.95
C ARG A 134 -12.79 6.80 3.59
N LYS A 135 -13.47 5.92 2.84
CA LYS A 135 -14.36 4.94 3.46
C LYS A 135 -13.50 3.73 3.76
N GLY A 136 -13.69 3.04 4.90
CA GLY A 136 -12.97 1.81 5.28
C GLY A 136 -12.99 0.64 4.27
N GLU A 137 -13.36 0.89 3.01
CA GLU A 137 -13.09 0.06 1.84
C GLU A 137 -11.60 -0.03 1.50
N TYR A 138 -10.74 0.94 1.89
CA TYR A 138 -9.28 0.79 1.80
C TYR A 138 -8.78 -0.39 2.64
N VAL A 139 -9.33 -0.56 3.85
CA VAL A 139 -9.08 -1.72 4.71
C VAL A 139 -9.58 -3.01 4.04
N ARG A 140 -10.62 -2.97 3.20
CA ARG A 140 -11.06 -4.13 2.40
C ARG A 140 -10.14 -4.43 1.21
N LEU A 141 -9.46 -3.43 0.64
CA LEU A 141 -8.46 -3.63 -0.39
C LEU A 141 -7.18 -4.24 0.17
N LEU A 142 -6.78 -3.85 1.40
CA LEU A 142 -5.62 -4.38 2.10
C LEU A 142 -5.87 -5.66 2.92
N ARG A 143 -7.13 -6.12 3.00
CA ARG A 143 -7.49 -7.47 3.48
C ARG A 143 -7.11 -8.50 2.41
N LEU A 144 -5.83 -8.80 2.31
CA LEU A 144 -5.28 -10.03 1.75
C LEU A 144 -4.35 -10.64 2.80
#